data_AF-A0A927A0U6-F1
#
_entry.id   AF-A0A927A0U6-F1
#
_cell.length_a   1.000
_cell.length_b   1.000
_cell.length_c   1.000
_cell.angle_alpha   90.00
_cell.angle_beta   90.00
_cell.angle_gamma   90.00
#
_symmetry.space_group_name_H-M   'P 1'
#
loop_
_entity.id
_entity.type
_entity.pdbx_description
1 polymer ?
#
loop_
_entity_poly.entity_id
_entity_poly.type
_entity_poly.pdbx_seq_one_letter_code
_entity_poly.pdbx_strand_id
1 'polypeptide(L)'
;MKPEQFQKIIGYFVEESQEYLNTIYRAFLNLQNTIDDRDELNEIFRATFSIKGGAAMLGFTSMQKLVYRLEDCLKLLRYPIIADKPLQLLFLDIYNAIHRLVREIKTPDGLTEAKVNEITLNIDTIFTLINSHLLFLIDKSNYRAKITNIDACQTWGYDIPLKLILLDTKTFLCRTFADYFEGLPHVQIVNGSFEDLPFFDCVVTAASSLNSAQNNIDAAILRFFGEDVEKLLQKRIQEEYLGDQPIGTSLIVETNHPLHPFIAHAPALRMQISMAGKDHVYQGLWSTLLAIRQHNRVYCNCIQKQINIVAVPGLGTSLGSVPIDEVARQMSMAYQNFLFSLCPFQNSYQQQSQDLLTVF
;
A
#
# COMPACT_ATOMS: atom_id res chain seq x y z
N MET A 1 -48.97 -1.57 -0.65
CA MET A 1 -48.84 -1.58 -2.12
C MET A 1 -49.72 -2.70 -2.66
N LYS A 2 -50.49 -2.49 -3.75
CA LYS A 2 -51.32 -3.59 -4.30
C LYS A 2 -50.39 -4.68 -4.88
N PRO A 3 -50.71 -5.99 -4.74
CA PRO A 3 -49.83 -7.09 -5.20
C PRO A 3 -49.41 -6.97 -6.67
N GLU A 4 -50.32 -6.55 -7.54
CA GLU A 4 -50.07 -6.34 -8.98
C GLU A 4 -49.06 -5.22 -9.26
N GLN A 5 -49.11 -4.13 -8.47
CA GLN A 5 -48.15 -3.04 -8.62
C GLN A 5 -46.75 -3.48 -8.18
N PHE A 6 -46.66 -4.32 -7.14
CA PHE A 6 -45.38 -4.84 -6.66
C PHE A 6 -44.72 -5.78 -7.67
N GLN A 7 -45.51 -6.67 -8.28
CA GLN A 7 -45.03 -7.51 -9.40
C GLN A 7 -44.54 -6.68 -10.59
N LYS A 8 -45.21 -5.56 -10.89
CA LYS A 8 -44.79 -4.64 -11.95
C LYS A 8 -43.44 -3.98 -11.66
N ILE A 9 -43.19 -3.54 -10.41
CA ILE A 9 -41.89 -2.99 -10.01
C ILE A 9 -40.79 -4.04 -10.09
N ILE A 10 -41.06 -5.28 -9.67
CA ILE A 10 -40.11 -6.40 -9.81
C ILE A 10 -39.76 -6.62 -11.29
N GLY A 11 -40.77 -6.59 -12.18
CA GLY A 11 -40.55 -6.70 -13.62
C GLY A 11 -39.58 -5.66 -14.15
N TYR A 12 -39.79 -4.38 -13.81
CA TYR A 12 -38.90 -3.28 -14.19
C TYR A 12 -37.49 -3.45 -13.62
N PHE A 13 -37.38 -3.81 -12.34
CA PHE A 13 -36.06 -4.04 -11.71
C PHE A 13 -35.27 -5.15 -12.42
N VAL A 14 -35.92 -6.25 -12.81
CA VAL A 14 -35.24 -7.34 -13.51
C VAL A 14 -34.79 -6.92 -14.90
N GLU A 15 -35.60 -6.17 -15.64
CA GLU A 15 -35.24 -5.63 -16.96
C GLU A 15 -34.05 -4.67 -16.86
N GLU A 16 -34.10 -3.71 -15.94
CA GLU A 16 -33.01 -2.75 -15.70
C GLU A 16 -31.73 -3.44 -15.23
N SER A 17 -31.86 -4.42 -14.33
CA SER A 17 -30.74 -5.23 -13.84
C SER A 17 -30.08 -6.03 -14.97
N GLN A 18 -30.83 -6.45 -15.99
CA GLN A 18 -30.26 -7.15 -17.16
C GLN A 18 -29.38 -6.21 -18.00
N GLU A 19 -29.75 -4.94 -18.15
CA GLU A 19 -28.93 -3.94 -18.83
C GLU A 19 -27.65 -3.64 -18.06
N TYR A 20 -27.75 -3.45 -16.74
CA TYR A 20 -26.58 -3.27 -15.88
C TYR A 20 -25.67 -4.50 -15.87
N LEU A 21 -26.24 -5.70 -15.84
CA LEU A 21 -25.48 -6.95 -15.91
C LEU A 21 -24.76 -7.11 -17.24
N ASN A 22 -25.36 -6.74 -18.36
CA ASN A 22 -24.69 -6.76 -19.66
C ASN A 22 -23.49 -5.78 -19.70
N THR A 23 -23.63 -4.62 -19.06
CA THR A 23 -22.54 -3.65 -18.90
C THR A 23 -21.40 -4.24 -18.08
N ILE A 24 -21.71 -4.81 -16.90
CA ILE A 24 -20.74 -5.48 -16.01
C ILE A 24 -20.04 -6.66 -16.73
N TYR A 25 -20.79 -7.46 -17.49
CA TYR A 25 -20.25 -8.62 -18.21
C TYR A 25 -19.22 -8.21 -19.27
N ARG A 26 -19.54 -7.20 -20.08
CA ARG A 26 -18.63 -6.69 -21.12
C ARG A 26 -17.35 -6.13 -20.51
N ALA A 27 -17.48 -5.37 -19.43
CA ALA A 27 -16.36 -4.85 -18.66
C ALA A 27 -15.47 -5.99 -18.13
N PHE A 28 -16.04 -7.05 -17.55
CA PHE A 28 -15.24 -8.19 -17.08
C PHE A 28 -14.64 -9.03 -18.21
N LEU A 29 -15.31 -9.15 -19.36
CA LEU A 29 -14.74 -9.80 -20.54
C LEU A 29 -13.53 -9.07 -21.11
N ASN A 30 -13.49 -7.73 -21.00
CA ASN A 30 -12.39 -6.89 -21.46
C ASN A 30 -11.66 -6.21 -20.29
N LEU A 31 -11.48 -6.95 -19.20
CA LEU A 31 -11.08 -6.42 -17.89
C LEU A 31 -9.87 -5.47 -17.93
N GLN A 32 -8.81 -5.81 -18.67
CA GLN A 32 -7.63 -4.93 -18.76
C GLN A 32 -7.95 -3.57 -19.37
N ASN A 33 -8.65 -3.55 -20.51
CA ASN A 33 -9.01 -2.31 -21.19
C ASN A 33 -9.94 -1.47 -20.32
N THR A 34 -10.90 -2.11 -19.65
CA THR A 34 -11.77 -1.43 -18.70
C THR A 34 -10.98 -0.83 -17.56
N ILE A 35 -9.99 -1.52 -16.97
CA ILE A 35 -9.15 -0.97 -15.90
C ILE A 35 -8.36 0.26 -16.36
N ASP A 36 -7.88 0.24 -17.60
CA ASP A 36 -7.07 1.32 -18.17
C ASP A 36 -7.94 2.55 -18.57
N ASP A 37 -9.24 2.35 -18.81
CA ASP A 37 -10.21 3.39 -19.13
C ASP A 37 -11.04 3.81 -17.91
N ARG A 38 -10.82 5.06 -17.45
CA ARG A 38 -11.54 5.59 -16.28
C ARG A 38 -13.04 5.71 -16.50
N ASP A 39 -13.49 5.96 -17.72
CA ASP A 39 -14.90 6.13 -18.00
C ASP A 39 -15.59 4.76 -17.99
N GLU A 40 -15.00 3.73 -18.59
CA GLU A 40 -15.52 2.35 -18.50
C GLU A 40 -15.55 1.84 -17.05
N LEU A 41 -14.50 2.11 -16.25
CA LEU A 41 -14.50 1.79 -14.82
C LEU A 41 -15.63 2.53 -14.07
N ASN A 42 -15.88 3.79 -14.38
CA ASN A 42 -16.96 4.54 -13.74
C ASN A 42 -18.35 4.01 -14.14
N GLU A 43 -18.52 3.56 -15.38
CA GLU A 43 -19.76 2.93 -15.84
C GLU A 43 -20.07 1.64 -15.09
N ILE A 44 -19.10 0.74 -14.92
CA ILE A 44 -19.31 -0.49 -14.14
C ILE A 44 -19.64 -0.21 -12.66
N PHE A 45 -19.02 0.82 -12.07
CA PHE A 45 -19.37 1.27 -10.72
C PHE A 45 -20.82 1.74 -10.63
N ARG A 46 -21.27 2.56 -11.59
CA ARG A 46 -22.67 3.04 -11.64
C ARG A 46 -23.65 1.89 -11.81
N ALA A 47 -23.37 0.96 -12.72
CA ALA A 47 -24.19 -0.22 -12.95
C ALA A 47 -24.31 -1.09 -11.67
N THR A 48 -23.19 -1.34 -10.99
CA THR A 48 -23.14 -2.11 -9.74
C THR A 48 -23.90 -1.39 -8.62
N PHE A 49 -23.73 -0.06 -8.50
CA PHE A 49 -24.45 0.76 -7.52
C PHE A 49 -25.96 0.77 -7.74
N SER A 50 -26.42 0.84 -9.00
CA SER A 50 -27.85 0.78 -9.35
C SER A 50 -28.46 -0.57 -8.97
N ILE A 51 -27.81 -1.69 -9.28
CA ILE A 51 -28.29 -3.03 -8.87
C ILE A 51 -28.37 -3.12 -7.34
N LYS A 52 -27.36 -2.64 -6.61
CA LYS A 52 -27.36 -2.61 -5.13
C LYS A 52 -28.56 -1.83 -4.58
N GLY A 53 -28.84 -0.65 -5.15
CA GLY A 53 -29.96 0.19 -4.76
C GLY A 53 -31.31 -0.48 -5.01
N GLY A 54 -31.51 -1.05 -6.19
CA GLY A 54 -32.74 -1.77 -6.54
C GLY A 54 -32.97 -3.02 -5.67
N ALA A 55 -31.90 -3.80 -5.41
CA ALA A 55 -31.96 -4.95 -4.52
C ALA A 55 -32.34 -4.56 -3.08
N ALA A 56 -31.78 -3.46 -2.56
CA ALA A 56 -32.11 -2.94 -1.24
C ALA A 56 -33.57 -2.47 -1.16
N MET A 57 -34.04 -1.73 -2.18
CA MET A 57 -35.42 -1.23 -2.24
C MET A 57 -36.46 -2.35 -2.25
N LEU A 58 -36.15 -3.48 -2.91
CA LEU A 58 -37.04 -4.63 -3.04
C LEU A 58 -36.83 -5.69 -1.94
N GLY A 59 -35.87 -5.49 -1.03
CA GLY A 59 -35.61 -6.39 0.09
C GLY A 59 -34.83 -7.66 -0.27
N PHE A 60 -34.16 -7.70 -1.43
CA PHE A 60 -33.30 -8.82 -1.84
C PHE A 60 -31.93 -8.75 -1.13
N THR A 61 -31.93 -9.02 0.17
CA THR A 61 -30.77 -8.80 1.07
C THR A 61 -29.51 -9.58 0.67
N SER A 62 -29.63 -10.84 0.24
CA SER A 62 -28.47 -11.64 -0.19
C SER A 62 -27.84 -11.09 -1.47
N MET A 63 -28.67 -10.64 -2.42
CA MET A 63 -28.18 -9.98 -3.63
C MET A 63 -27.50 -8.65 -3.30
N GLN A 64 -28.11 -7.83 -2.43
CA GLN A 64 -27.53 -6.57 -1.98
C GLN A 64 -26.14 -6.77 -1.35
N LYS A 65 -25.99 -7.75 -0.45
CA LYS A 65 -24.71 -8.07 0.20
C LYS A 65 -23.64 -8.49 -0.81
N LEU A 66 -24.01 -9.30 -1.78
CA LEU A 66 -23.10 -9.80 -2.80
C LEU A 66 -22.63 -8.66 -3.73
N VAL A 67 -23.55 -7.80 -4.17
CA VAL A 67 -23.24 -6.64 -5.02
C VAL A 67 -22.41 -5.60 -4.25
N TYR A 68 -22.68 -5.40 -2.96
CA TYR A 68 -21.86 -4.54 -2.10
C TYR A 68 -20.41 -5.03 -2.02
N ARG A 69 -20.18 -6.34 -1.86
CA ARG A 69 -18.82 -6.91 -1.85
C ARG A 69 -18.14 -6.82 -3.21
N LEU A 70 -18.90 -6.96 -4.30
CA LEU A 70 -18.37 -6.72 -5.64
C LEU A 70 -17.90 -5.27 -5.78
N GLU A 71 -18.70 -4.30 -5.32
CA GLU A 71 -18.33 -2.89 -5.33
C GLU A 71 -17.03 -2.62 -4.55
N ASP A 72 -16.82 -3.29 -3.41
CA ASP A 72 -15.55 -3.21 -2.67
C ASP A 72 -14.36 -3.74 -3.48
N CYS A 73 -14.50 -4.87 -4.17
CA CYS A 73 -13.46 -5.39 -5.05
C CYS A 73 -13.19 -4.46 -6.24
N LEU A 74 -14.21 -3.83 -6.81
CA LEU A 74 -14.05 -2.85 -7.90
C LEU A 74 -13.25 -1.63 -7.45
N LYS A 75 -13.28 -1.24 -6.17
CA LYS A 75 -12.46 -0.11 -5.65
C LYS A 75 -10.98 -0.39 -5.81
N LEU A 76 -10.57 -1.66 -5.68
CA LEU A 76 -9.18 -2.07 -5.86
C LEU A 76 -8.73 -2.02 -7.33
N LEU A 77 -9.66 -2.07 -8.29
CA LEU A 77 -9.34 -1.90 -9.71
C LEU A 77 -8.97 -0.45 -10.08
N ARG A 78 -9.15 0.51 -9.17
CA ARG A 78 -8.69 1.90 -9.37
C ARG A 78 -7.17 2.06 -9.20
N TYR A 79 -6.51 1.07 -8.61
CA TYR A 79 -5.05 1.01 -8.57
C TYR A 79 -4.54 0.50 -9.93
N PRO A 80 -3.36 0.97 -10.37
CA PRO A 80 -2.78 0.50 -11.61
C PRO A 80 -2.48 -0.99 -11.47
N ILE A 81 -3.19 -1.86 -12.19
CA ILE A 81 -2.94 -3.30 -12.19
C ILE A 81 -2.91 -3.86 -13.60
N ILE A 82 -2.19 -4.96 -13.79
CA ILE A 82 -2.26 -5.75 -15.01
C ILE A 82 -3.11 -6.97 -14.71
N ALA A 83 -4.36 -6.95 -15.18
CA ALA A 83 -5.30 -8.03 -15.03
C ALA A 83 -4.84 -9.27 -15.80
N ASP A 84 -4.75 -10.38 -15.10
CA ASP A 84 -4.47 -11.68 -15.69
C ASP A 84 -5.76 -12.50 -15.88
N LYS A 85 -5.63 -13.62 -16.61
CA LYS A 85 -6.77 -14.49 -16.90
C LYS A 85 -7.46 -15.03 -15.64
N PRO A 86 -6.73 -15.46 -14.57
CA PRO A 86 -7.35 -15.86 -13.31
C PRO A 86 -8.23 -14.78 -12.69
N LEU A 87 -7.76 -13.53 -12.60
CA LEU A 87 -8.55 -12.43 -12.04
C LEU A 87 -9.86 -12.24 -12.82
N GLN A 88 -9.77 -12.24 -14.15
CA GLN A 88 -10.92 -12.12 -15.02
C GLN A 88 -11.95 -13.23 -14.78
N LEU A 89 -11.51 -14.49 -14.68
CA LEU A 89 -12.40 -15.62 -14.45
C LEU A 89 -13.13 -15.51 -13.11
N LEU A 90 -12.43 -15.08 -12.04
CA LEU A 90 -13.04 -14.89 -10.73
C LEU A 90 -14.14 -13.81 -10.75
N PHE A 91 -13.93 -12.69 -11.44
CA PHE A 91 -14.96 -11.67 -11.62
C PHE A 91 -16.16 -12.19 -12.42
N LEU A 92 -15.92 -12.99 -13.45
CA LEU A 92 -16.98 -13.64 -14.23
C LEU A 92 -17.80 -14.63 -13.38
N ASP A 93 -17.18 -15.33 -12.43
CA ASP A 93 -17.89 -16.20 -11.50
C ASP A 93 -18.83 -15.42 -10.57
N ILE A 94 -18.39 -14.26 -10.06
CA ILE A 94 -19.25 -13.36 -9.28
C ILE A 94 -20.40 -12.81 -10.15
N TYR A 95 -20.11 -12.42 -11.39
CA TYR A 95 -21.14 -12.00 -12.34
C TYR A 95 -22.19 -13.10 -12.56
N ASN A 96 -21.75 -14.35 -12.78
CA ASN A 96 -22.64 -15.48 -12.99
C ASN A 96 -23.57 -15.70 -11.80
N ALA A 97 -23.08 -15.53 -10.58
CA ALA A 97 -23.90 -15.61 -9.38
C ALA A 97 -24.98 -14.51 -9.33
N ILE A 98 -24.62 -13.23 -9.57
CA ILE A 98 -25.60 -12.13 -9.62
C ILE A 98 -26.64 -12.38 -10.70
N HIS A 99 -26.19 -12.77 -11.89
CA HIS A 99 -27.05 -13.04 -13.02
C HIS A 99 -28.03 -14.20 -12.76
N ARG A 100 -27.58 -15.27 -12.10
CA ARG A 100 -28.46 -16.36 -11.64
C ARG A 100 -29.49 -15.84 -10.65
N LEU A 101 -29.09 -15.06 -9.63
CA LEU A 101 -30.03 -14.48 -8.67
C LEU A 101 -31.09 -13.61 -9.37
N VAL A 102 -30.71 -12.75 -10.30
CA VAL A 102 -31.66 -11.90 -11.05
C VAL A 102 -32.62 -12.73 -11.90
N ARG A 103 -32.15 -13.81 -12.55
CA ARG A 103 -33.01 -14.71 -13.33
C ARG A 103 -34.02 -15.47 -12.49
N GLU A 104 -33.62 -15.93 -11.31
CA GLU A 104 -34.51 -16.69 -10.42
C GLU A 104 -35.70 -15.86 -9.92
N ILE A 105 -35.59 -14.51 -9.88
CA ILE A 105 -36.70 -13.61 -9.50
C ILE A 105 -37.92 -13.78 -10.44
N LYS A 106 -37.69 -14.02 -11.74
CA LYS A 106 -38.77 -14.20 -12.73
C LYS A 106 -39.34 -15.63 -12.75
N THR A 107 -38.75 -16.57 -12.02
CA THR A 107 -39.26 -17.95 -11.98
C THR A 107 -40.55 -18.03 -11.17
N PRO A 108 -41.46 -18.99 -11.46
CA PRO A 108 -42.72 -19.13 -10.73
C PRO A 108 -42.52 -19.32 -9.22
N ASP A 109 -41.43 -20.00 -8.84
CA ASP A 109 -41.08 -20.27 -7.44
C ASP A 109 -40.40 -19.08 -6.76
N GLY A 110 -39.93 -18.10 -7.54
CA GLY A 110 -39.18 -16.94 -7.07
C GLY A 110 -37.84 -17.29 -6.42
N LEU A 111 -37.33 -16.33 -5.64
CA LEU A 111 -36.06 -16.44 -4.91
C LEU A 111 -36.28 -17.14 -3.56
N THR A 112 -36.23 -18.47 -3.53
CA THR A 112 -36.32 -19.24 -2.27
C THR A 112 -34.98 -19.27 -1.54
N GLU A 113 -34.99 -19.42 -0.21
CA GLU A 113 -33.75 -19.50 0.59
C GLU A 113 -32.84 -20.65 0.14
N ALA A 114 -33.41 -21.80 -0.25
CA ALA A 114 -32.65 -22.94 -0.75
C ALA A 114 -31.88 -22.60 -2.04
N LYS A 115 -32.54 -21.93 -3.00
CA LYS A 115 -31.89 -21.49 -4.25
C LYS A 115 -30.83 -20.42 -3.99
N VAL A 116 -31.10 -19.49 -3.08
CA VAL A 116 -30.11 -18.47 -2.69
C VAL A 116 -28.88 -19.14 -2.13
N ASN A 117 -29.03 -20.06 -1.18
CA ASN A 117 -27.91 -20.78 -0.56
C ASN A 117 -27.12 -21.61 -1.57
N GLU A 118 -27.79 -22.26 -2.53
CA GLU A 118 -27.15 -22.98 -3.62
C GLU A 118 -26.33 -22.06 -4.53
N ILE A 119 -26.88 -20.91 -4.93
CA ILE A 119 -26.19 -19.95 -5.79
C ILE A 119 -25.01 -19.30 -5.07
N THR A 120 -25.17 -19.01 -3.78
CA THR A 120 -24.10 -18.39 -2.97
C THR A 120 -23.08 -19.39 -2.43
N LEU A 121 -23.24 -20.68 -2.74
CA LEU A 121 -22.31 -21.71 -2.37
C LEU A 121 -20.93 -21.40 -2.98
N ASN A 122 -19.90 -21.26 -2.13
CA ASN A 122 -18.51 -20.90 -2.48
C ASN A 122 -18.24 -19.44 -2.84
N ILE A 123 -19.24 -18.55 -2.82
CA ILE A 123 -19.01 -17.13 -3.15
C ILE A 123 -18.05 -16.45 -2.17
N ASP A 124 -18.09 -16.82 -0.89
CA ASP A 124 -17.15 -16.32 0.11
C ASP A 124 -15.70 -16.67 -0.22
N THR A 125 -15.47 -17.89 -0.72
CA THR A 125 -14.15 -18.36 -1.17
C THR A 125 -13.70 -17.58 -2.39
N ILE A 126 -14.59 -17.37 -3.37
CA ILE A 126 -14.29 -16.59 -4.58
C ILE A 126 -13.89 -15.16 -4.21
N PHE A 127 -14.63 -14.48 -3.33
CA PHE A 127 -14.26 -13.15 -2.87
C PHE A 127 -12.93 -13.11 -2.12
N THR A 128 -12.63 -14.14 -1.33
CA THR A 128 -11.34 -14.26 -0.65
C THR A 128 -10.20 -14.39 -1.67
N LEU A 129 -10.39 -15.20 -2.71
CA LEU A 129 -9.44 -15.36 -3.81
C LEU A 129 -9.28 -14.09 -4.63
N ILE A 130 -10.37 -13.38 -4.93
CA ILE A 130 -10.32 -12.09 -5.64
C ILE A 130 -9.51 -11.08 -4.82
N ASN A 131 -9.80 -10.93 -3.54
CA ASN A 131 -9.11 -9.96 -2.71
C ASN A 131 -7.62 -10.28 -2.56
N SER A 132 -7.26 -11.54 -2.29
CA SER A 132 -5.85 -11.92 -2.19
C SER A 132 -5.11 -11.75 -3.52
N HIS A 133 -5.75 -12.08 -4.63
CA HIS A 133 -5.16 -11.96 -5.96
C HIS A 133 -5.07 -10.50 -6.43
N LEU A 134 -6.06 -9.66 -6.14
CA LEU A 134 -5.99 -8.22 -6.38
C LEU A 134 -4.88 -7.57 -5.58
N LEU A 135 -4.74 -7.88 -4.30
CA LEU A 135 -3.63 -7.38 -3.48
C LEU A 135 -2.28 -7.83 -4.04
N PHE A 136 -2.17 -9.09 -4.47
CA PHE A 136 -0.98 -9.60 -5.15
C PHE A 136 -0.68 -8.87 -6.47
N LEU A 137 -1.70 -8.57 -7.27
CA LEU A 137 -1.54 -7.87 -8.55
C LEU A 137 -1.26 -6.37 -8.38
N ILE A 138 -1.80 -5.73 -7.34
CA ILE A 138 -1.43 -4.36 -6.95
C ILE A 138 0.04 -4.34 -6.54
N ASP A 139 0.51 -5.33 -5.79
CA ASP A 139 1.93 -5.43 -5.44
C ASP A 139 2.80 -5.72 -6.68
N LYS A 140 2.35 -6.62 -7.57
CA LYS A 140 3.06 -6.98 -8.81
C LYS A 140 3.09 -5.87 -9.86
N SER A 141 2.05 -5.06 -9.95
CA SER A 141 1.99 -3.89 -10.83
C SER A 141 2.82 -2.75 -10.28
N ASN A 142 2.84 -2.55 -8.96
CA ASN A 142 3.82 -1.71 -8.29
C ASN A 142 5.25 -2.21 -8.56
N TYR A 143 5.47 -3.52 -8.62
CA TYR A 143 6.74 -4.14 -9.02
C TYR A 143 7.07 -3.91 -10.51
N ARG A 144 6.12 -4.09 -11.43
CA ARG A 144 6.33 -3.88 -12.87
C ARG A 144 6.50 -2.40 -13.23
N ALA A 145 5.76 -1.51 -12.58
CA ALA A 145 5.92 -0.06 -12.66
C ALA A 145 7.20 0.43 -11.97
N LYS A 146 7.68 -0.28 -10.93
CA LYS A 146 9.03 -0.11 -10.38
C LYS A 146 10.10 -0.54 -11.39
N ILE A 147 9.88 -1.59 -12.20
CA ILE A 147 10.84 -2.09 -13.21
C ILE A 147 10.81 -1.30 -14.52
N THR A 148 9.65 -0.92 -15.06
CA THR A 148 9.60 -0.13 -16.30
C THR A 148 10.07 1.31 -16.11
N ASN A 149 10.11 1.80 -14.86
CA ASN A 149 10.81 3.05 -14.50
C ASN A 149 12.32 2.85 -14.23
N ILE A 150 12.86 1.63 -14.34
CA ILE A 150 14.32 1.38 -14.32
C ILE A 150 14.93 1.62 -15.71
N ASP A 151 14.16 1.46 -16.79
CA ASP A 151 14.65 1.70 -18.17
C ASP A 151 14.89 3.18 -18.51
N ALA A 152 14.64 4.10 -17.58
CA ALA A 152 14.96 5.53 -17.72
C ALA A 152 16.17 6.01 -16.88
N CYS A 153 16.87 5.11 -16.17
CA CYS A 153 18.08 5.46 -15.41
C CYS A 153 19.35 4.86 -16.04
N GLN A 154 19.73 5.34 -17.23
CA GLN A 154 20.98 4.96 -17.89
C GLN A 154 22.26 5.63 -17.33
N THR A 155 22.24 6.21 -16.13
CA THR A 155 23.41 6.95 -15.60
C THR A 155 23.97 6.48 -14.27
N TRP A 156 23.33 5.55 -13.56
CA TRP A 156 23.82 5.04 -12.27
C TRP A 156 23.68 3.52 -12.24
N GLY A 157 24.78 2.78 -12.37
CA GLY A 157 24.80 1.31 -12.48
C GLY A 157 24.53 0.55 -11.19
N TYR A 158 23.53 0.95 -10.41
CA TYR A 158 23.18 0.34 -9.12
C TYR A 158 21.70 -0.05 -9.06
N ASP A 159 21.40 -1.35 -8.88
CA ASP A 159 20.05 -1.85 -8.59
C ASP A 159 19.75 -1.67 -7.09
N ILE A 160 19.06 -0.58 -6.74
CA ILE A 160 18.73 -0.28 -5.34
C ILE A 160 17.21 -0.42 -5.18
N PRO A 161 16.70 -1.44 -4.45
CA PRO A 161 15.26 -1.69 -4.34
C PRO A 161 14.53 -0.74 -3.38
N LEU A 162 15.20 0.30 -2.86
CA LEU A 162 14.70 1.16 -1.79
C LEU A 162 14.24 2.53 -2.30
N LYS A 163 12.94 2.80 -2.20
CA LYS A 163 12.33 4.09 -2.48
C LYS A 163 12.13 4.88 -1.20
N LEU A 164 12.61 6.13 -1.17
CA LEU A 164 12.37 7.08 -0.08
C LEU A 164 11.23 8.02 -0.44
N ILE A 165 10.25 8.14 0.45
CA ILE A 165 9.19 9.15 0.40
C ILE A 165 9.50 10.17 1.50
N LEU A 166 10.08 11.30 1.12
CA LEU A 166 10.32 12.42 2.02
C LEU A 166 9.03 13.22 2.17
N LEU A 167 8.54 13.40 3.40
CA LEU A 167 7.30 14.11 3.62
C LEU A 167 7.37 15.12 4.76
N ASP A 168 6.65 16.23 4.61
CA ASP A 168 6.40 17.18 5.70
C ASP A 168 5.17 18.03 5.35
N THR A 169 4.55 18.62 6.36
CA THR A 169 3.44 19.58 6.18
C THR A 169 3.94 20.99 5.85
N LYS A 170 5.20 21.29 6.18
CA LYS A 170 5.85 22.57 5.89
C LYS A 170 6.35 22.58 4.46
N THR A 171 5.64 23.33 3.61
CA THR A 171 5.98 23.49 2.18
C THR A 171 7.43 23.94 1.95
N PHE A 172 8.00 24.76 2.84
CA PHE A 172 9.39 25.22 2.72
C PHE A 172 10.39 24.07 2.84
N LEU A 173 10.18 23.13 3.78
CA LEU A 173 11.06 21.96 3.93
C LEU A 173 10.95 21.02 2.72
N CYS A 174 9.75 20.80 2.18
CA CYS A 174 9.58 20.00 0.97
C CYS A 174 10.32 20.61 -0.23
N ARG A 175 10.34 21.95 -0.36
CA ARG A 175 11.13 22.63 -1.40
C ARG A 175 12.62 22.41 -1.19
N THR A 176 13.10 22.58 0.03
CA THR A 176 14.51 22.34 0.36
C THR A 176 14.89 20.87 0.13
N PHE A 177 14.02 19.90 0.43
CA PHE A 177 14.25 18.51 0.04
C PHE A 177 14.36 18.35 -1.48
N ALA A 178 13.54 19.07 -2.27
CA ALA A 178 13.62 19.01 -3.73
C ALA A 178 14.98 19.48 -4.24
N ASP A 179 15.52 20.53 -3.66
CA ASP A 179 16.82 21.08 -4.03
C ASP A 179 17.97 20.13 -3.64
N TYR A 180 17.99 19.60 -2.40
CA TYR A 180 19.10 18.76 -1.91
C TYR A 180 19.08 17.31 -2.40
N PHE A 181 17.90 16.79 -2.78
CA PHE A 181 17.75 15.44 -3.32
C PHE A 181 17.62 15.43 -4.86
N GLU A 182 17.80 16.58 -5.51
CA GLU A 182 17.82 16.68 -6.97
C GLU A 182 18.88 15.71 -7.56
N GLY A 183 18.46 14.91 -8.54
CA GLY A 183 19.33 13.94 -9.20
C GLY A 183 19.60 12.65 -8.41
N LEU A 184 19.07 12.50 -7.19
CA LEU A 184 19.16 11.23 -6.46
C LEU A 184 18.07 10.24 -6.91
N PRO A 185 18.42 8.97 -7.16
CA PRO A 185 17.46 7.98 -7.64
C PRO A 185 16.45 7.60 -6.54
N HIS A 186 15.26 7.19 -6.95
CA HIS A 186 14.23 6.59 -6.08
C HIS A 186 13.77 7.45 -4.88
N VAL A 187 13.78 8.78 -5.03
CA VAL A 187 13.27 9.73 -4.03
C VAL A 187 11.98 10.35 -4.53
N GLN A 188 10.96 10.40 -3.67
CA GLN A 188 9.71 11.12 -3.89
C GLN A 188 9.53 12.12 -2.75
N ILE A 189 9.10 13.34 -3.08
CA ILE A 189 8.81 14.36 -2.09
C ILE A 189 7.30 14.60 -2.06
N VAL A 190 6.71 14.58 -0.87
CA VAL A 190 5.29 14.77 -0.64
C VAL A 190 5.10 15.90 0.37
N ASN A 191 4.33 16.92 -0.02
CA ASN A 191 3.89 17.97 0.89
C ASN A 191 2.53 17.58 1.45
N GLY A 192 2.54 17.03 2.66
CA GLY A 192 1.39 16.37 3.28
C GLY A 192 1.78 15.58 4.52
N SER A 193 0.80 14.94 5.13
CA SER A 193 1.03 14.09 6.30
C SER A 193 1.22 12.63 5.86
N PHE A 194 1.73 11.76 6.76
CA PHE A 194 1.99 10.37 6.37
C PHE A 194 0.68 9.59 6.19
N GLU A 195 -0.40 10.02 6.83
CA GLU A 195 -1.75 9.46 6.73
C GLU A 195 -2.34 9.61 5.32
N ASP A 196 -1.86 10.58 4.55
CA ASP A 196 -2.30 10.81 3.17
C ASP A 196 -1.62 9.84 2.19
N LEU A 197 -0.60 9.10 2.63
CA LEU A 197 0.09 8.14 1.78
C LEU A 197 -0.73 6.86 1.64
N PRO A 198 -1.01 6.40 0.40
CA PRO A 198 -1.84 5.22 0.19
C PRO A 198 -1.18 3.93 0.68
N PHE A 199 0.15 3.84 0.59
CA PHE A 199 0.93 2.70 1.06
C PHE A 199 2.40 3.07 1.26
N PHE A 200 3.05 2.42 2.22
CA PHE A 200 4.50 2.43 2.46
C PHE A 200 4.85 1.25 3.36
N ASP A 201 6.03 0.66 3.22
CA ASP A 201 6.40 -0.52 4.01
C ASP A 201 6.80 -0.12 5.43
N CYS A 202 7.49 1.01 5.57
CA CYS A 202 8.02 1.50 6.83
C CYS A 202 7.88 3.02 6.96
N VAL A 203 7.50 3.51 8.13
CA VAL A 203 7.60 4.95 8.48
C VAL A 203 8.68 5.19 9.53
N VAL A 204 9.43 6.27 9.39
CA VAL A 204 10.48 6.66 10.33
C VAL A 204 9.91 7.59 11.41
N THR A 205 10.26 7.36 12.66
CA THR A 205 9.93 8.23 13.79
C THR A 205 11.16 8.55 14.63
N ALA A 206 11.23 9.78 15.14
CA ALA A 206 12.34 10.30 15.92
C ALA A 206 12.01 10.62 17.38
N ALA A 207 10.91 10.05 17.91
CA ALA A 207 10.40 10.35 19.25
C ALA A 207 11.49 10.21 20.34
N SER A 208 11.86 11.33 20.98
CA SER A 208 12.99 11.39 21.92
C SER A 208 12.68 10.99 23.36
N SER A 209 11.40 10.87 23.74
CA SER A 209 10.98 10.36 25.06
C SER A 209 9.45 10.26 25.11
N LEU A 210 8.93 9.07 25.43
CA LEU A 210 7.50 8.73 25.35
C LEU A 210 6.60 9.35 26.45
N ASN A 211 7.04 10.41 27.13
CA ASN A 211 6.31 11.04 28.24
C ASN A 211 5.80 12.46 27.96
N SER A 212 5.81 12.92 26.71
CA SER A 212 5.46 14.32 26.40
C SER A 212 4.16 14.41 25.62
N ALA A 213 3.12 14.93 26.27
CA ALA A 213 1.81 15.25 25.71
C ALA A 213 1.86 16.41 24.70
N GLN A 214 2.64 16.28 23.62
CA GLN A 214 2.81 17.32 22.61
C GLN A 214 2.47 16.82 21.20
N ASN A 215 1.71 17.65 20.49
CA ASN A 215 1.24 17.45 19.11
C ASN A 215 2.41 17.49 18.09
N ASN A 216 3.25 16.45 18.10
CA ASN A 216 4.35 16.24 17.14
C ASN A 216 3.96 15.12 16.14
N ILE A 217 4.57 15.11 14.95
CA ILE A 217 4.38 14.07 13.91
C ILE A 217 4.62 12.66 14.46
N ASP A 218 5.60 12.52 15.37
CA ASP A 218 5.88 11.25 16.05
C ASP A 218 4.72 10.75 16.90
N ALA A 219 4.00 11.67 17.58
CA ALA A 219 2.82 11.31 18.36
C ALA A 219 1.63 10.97 17.43
N ALA A 220 1.55 11.59 16.25
CA ALA A 220 0.55 11.24 15.24
C ALA A 220 0.78 9.84 14.69
N ILE A 221 2.04 9.48 14.39
CA ILE A 221 2.44 8.13 13.96
C ILE A 221 2.02 7.08 14.99
N LEU A 222 2.39 7.24 16.26
CA LEU A 222 2.06 6.26 17.30
C LEU A 222 0.54 6.16 17.54
N ARG A 223 -0.19 7.28 17.50
CA ARG A 223 -1.67 7.28 17.60
C ARG A 223 -2.34 6.57 16.42
N PHE A 224 -1.79 6.71 15.21
CA PHE A 224 -2.32 6.06 14.02
C PHE A 224 -2.23 4.53 14.09
N PHE A 225 -1.10 4.01 14.57
CA PHE A 225 -0.89 2.56 14.71
C PHE A 225 -1.49 1.95 15.98
N GLY A 226 -1.83 2.79 16.96
CA GLY A 226 -2.50 2.39 18.20
C GLY A 226 -1.55 2.07 19.35
N GLU A 227 -2.12 2.00 20.56
CA GLU A 227 -1.36 1.84 21.81
C GLU A 227 -0.52 0.56 21.88
N ASP A 228 -0.93 -0.51 21.19
CA ASP A 228 -0.21 -1.78 21.22
C ASP A 228 1.17 -1.67 20.59
N VAL A 229 1.27 -0.91 19.49
CA VAL A 229 2.54 -0.64 18.80
C VAL A 229 3.42 0.27 19.65
N GLU A 230 2.83 1.27 20.31
CA GLU A 230 3.55 2.13 21.26
C GLU A 230 4.12 1.33 22.43
N LYS A 231 3.31 0.47 23.07
CA LYS A 231 3.74 -0.41 24.17
C LYS A 231 4.83 -1.38 23.71
N LEU A 232 4.71 -1.94 22.51
CA LEU A 232 5.71 -2.83 21.92
C LEU A 232 7.04 -2.09 21.70
N LEU A 233 6.99 -0.88 21.13
CA LEU A 233 8.17 -0.04 20.94
C LEU A 233 8.84 0.31 22.28
N GLN A 234 8.05 0.73 23.29
CA GLN A 234 8.55 1.01 24.64
C GLN A 234 9.24 -0.21 25.25
N LYS A 235 8.60 -1.38 25.15
CA LYS A 235 9.14 -2.64 25.66
C LYS A 235 10.47 -2.98 24.97
N ARG A 236 10.56 -2.88 23.65
CA ARG A 236 11.78 -3.14 22.88
C ARG A 236 12.90 -2.17 23.25
N ILE A 237 12.59 -0.88 23.41
CA ILE A 237 13.55 0.12 23.88
C ILE A 237 14.05 -0.20 25.30
N GLN A 238 13.15 -0.62 26.18
CA GLN A 238 13.51 -1.00 27.55
C GLN A 238 14.41 -2.25 27.59
N GLU A 239 14.12 -3.25 26.76
CA GLU A 239 14.84 -4.53 26.71
C GLU A 239 16.20 -4.40 26.01
N GLU A 240 16.27 -3.68 24.88
CA GLU A 240 17.49 -3.58 24.07
C GLU A 240 18.41 -2.42 24.47
N TYR A 241 17.84 -1.33 24.99
CA TYR A 241 18.57 -0.10 25.29
C TYR A 241 18.43 0.37 26.74
N LEU A 242 17.90 -0.47 27.64
CA LEU A 242 17.68 -0.14 29.05
C LEU A 242 16.85 1.14 29.25
N GLY A 243 15.99 1.47 28.27
CA GLY A 243 15.12 2.64 28.30
C GLY A 243 15.70 3.90 27.63
N ASP A 244 16.98 3.89 27.21
CA ASP A 244 17.63 5.04 26.55
C ASP A 244 18.30 4.62 25.24
N GLN A 245 17.56 4.71 24.13
CA GLN A 245 18.09 4.38 22.80
C GLN A 245 19.06 5.47 22.31
N PRO A 246 20.32 5.13 22.01
CA PRO A 246 21.31 6.13 21.62
C PRO A 246 21.12 6.63 20.18
N ILE A 247 21.51 7.88 19.92
CA ILE A 247 21.55 8.48 18.58
C ILE A 247 22.46 7.64 17.68
N GLY A 248 22.07 7.49 16.40
CA GLY A 248 22.78 6.66 15.43
C GLY A 248 22.42 5.17 15.50
N THR A 249 21.36 4.82 16.24
CA THR A 249 20.72 3.50 16.16
C THR A 249 19.34 3.62 15.53
N SER A 250 18.80 2.51 15.05
CA SER A 250 17.42 2.44 14.56
C SER A 250 16.82 1.09 14.92
N LEU A 251 15.59 1.11 15.41
CA LEU A 251 14.85 -0.06 15.86
C LEU A 251 13.64 -0.27 14.95
N ILE A 252 13.54 -1.44 14.32
CA ILE A 252 12.40 -1.81 13.47
C ILE A 252 11.38 -2.59 14.31
N VAL A 253 10.11 -2.18 14.22
CA VAL A 253 8.98 -2.77 14.93
C VAL A 253 7.84 -3.05 13.94
N GLU A 254 7.19 -4.21 14.09
CA GLU A 254 6.00 -4.56 13.31
C GLU A 254 4.75 -3.86 13.86
N THR A 255 3.92 -3.32 12.98
CA THR A 255 2.71 -2.55 13.35
C THR A 255 1.43 -3.39 13.27
N ASN A 256 1.49 -4.57 12.64
CA ASN A 256 0.35 -5.38 12.22
C ASN A 256 -0.63 -4.67 11.25
N HIS A 257 -0.25 -3.51 10.70
CA HIS A 257 -1.06 -2.82 9.71
C HIS A 257 -0.85 -3.44 8.32
N PRO A 258 -1.92 -3.80 7.58
CA PRO A 258 -1.80 -4.53 6.30
C PRO A 258 -1.09 -3.73 5.20
N LEU A 259 -1.19 -2.39 5.24
CA LEU A 259 -0.57 -1.50 4.24
C LEU A 259 0.73 -0.83 4.72
N HIS A 260 1.01 -0.89 6.03
CA HIS A 260 2.08 -0.12 6.69
C HIS A 260 2.80 -0.96 7.75
N PRO A 261 3.40 -2.10 7.36
CA PRO A 261 3.77 -3.17 8.27
C PRO A 261 4.84 -2.83 9.29
N PHE A 262 5.66 -1.77 9.08
CA PHE A 262 6.79 -1.47 9.94
C PHE A 262 6.88 -0.01 10.39
N ILE A 263 7.47 0.20 11.55
CA ILE A 263 7.99 1.50 12.02
C ILE A 263 9.49 1.34 12.25
N ALA A 264 10.28 2.32 11.82
CA ALA A 264 11.68 2.47 12.18
C ALA A 264 11.83 3.64 13.17
N HIS A 265 12.14 3.32 14.42
CA HIS A 265 12.42 4.33 15.45
C HIS A 265 13.91 4.66 15.47
N ALA A 266 14.25 5.92 15.19
CA ALA A 266 15.61 6.43 15.13
C ALA A 266 15.74 7.75 15.93
N PRO A 267 16.36 7.73 17.12
CA PRO A 267 16.51 8.93 17.95
C PRO A 267 17.35 9.99 17.24
N ALA A 268 16.78 11.19 17.06
CA ALA A 268 17.47 12.34 16.47
C ALA A 268 17.91 13.40 17.52
N LEU A 269 17.46 13.27 18.76
CA LEU A 269 17.61 14.27 19.82
C LEU A 269 17.99 13.62 21.15
N ARG A 270 18.99 14.18 21.84
CA ARG A 270 19.37 13.81 23.22
C ARG A 270 19.58 15.08 24.04
N MET A 271 18.71 15.28 25.03
CA MET A 271 18.62 16.49 25.87
C MET A 271 18.36 17.78 25.06
N GLN A 272 17.61 18.72 25.64
CA GLN A 272 17.19 19.98 24.99
C GLN A 272 18.36 20.98 24.82
N ILE A 273 19.34 20.63 23.98
CA ILE A 273 20.52 21.48 23.68
C ILE A 273 20.51 21.81 22.19
N SER A 274 20.87 23.06 21.86
CA SER A 274 21.01 23.54 20.48
C SER A 274 21.79 22.54 19.60
N MET A 275 21.20 22.19 18.45
CA MET A 275 21.71 21.17 17.54
C MET A 275 22.58 21.74 16.40
N ALA A 276 22.81 23.04 16.35
CA ALA A 276 23.60 23.66 15.29
C ALA A 276 25.02 23.07 15.26
N GLY A 277 25.40 22.46 14.13
CA GLY A 277 26.73 21.89 13.88
C GLY A 277 26.95 20.42 14.27
N LYS A 278 25.90 19.68 14.66
CA LYS A 278 25.98 18.23 14.94
C LYS A 278 25.30 17.41 13.84
N ASP A 279 25.79 16.20 13.59
CA ASP A 279 25.38 15.28 12.51
C ASP A 279 24.24 14.32 12.90
N HIS A 280 23.41 14.65 13.89
CA HIS A 280 22.40 13.73 14.40
C HIS A 280 21.31 13.37 13.37
N VAL A 281 20.97 14.29 12.46
CA VAL A 281 19.98 14.02 11.39
C VAL A 281 20.58 13.03 10.38
N TYR A 282 21.86 13.21 10.05
CA TYR A 282 22.62 12.26 9.22
C TYR A 282 22.65 10.89 9.90
N GLN A 283 23.02 10.84 11.18
CA GLN A 283 23.12 9.59 11.95
C GLN A 283 21.77 8.87 12.07
N GLY A 284 20.67 9.61 12.24
CA GLY A 284 19.32 9.07 12.31
C GLY A 284 18.89 8.40 10.99
N LEU A 285 19.03 9.10 9.85
CA LEU A 285 18.67 8.49 8.57
C LEU A 285 19.62 7.35 8.19
N TRP A 286 20.93 7.52 8.43
CA TRP A 286 21.94 6.50 8.16
C TRP A 286 21.66 5.20 8.93
N SER A 287 21.38 5.29 10.23
CA SER A 287 21.09 4.13 11.06
C SER A 287 19.80 3.43 10.63
N THR A 288 18.77 4.19 10.22
CA THR A 288 17.54 3.65 9.64
C THR A 288 17.80 2.86 8.37
N LEU A 289 18.56 3.43 7.42
CA LEU A 289 18.89 2.75 6.16
C LEU A 289 19.69 1.46 6.41
N LEU A 290 20.62 1.48 7.36
CA LEU A 290 21.37 0.28 7.76
C LEU A 290 20.49 -0.78 8.43
N ALA A 291 19.58 -0.37 9.33
CA ALA A 291 18.65 -1.29 9.98
C ALA A 291 17.72 -1.96 8.95
N ILE A 292 17.21 -1.18 7.99
CA ILE A 292 16.37 -1.70 6.90
C ILE A 292 17.15 -2.66 6.02
N ARG A 293 18.39 -2.32 5.65
CA ARG A 293 19.27 -3.22 4.90
C ARG A 293 19.50 -4.53 5.65
N GLN A 294 19.76 -4.47 6.95
CA GLN A 294 19.98 -5.66 7.77
C GLN A 294 18.69 -6.50 7.88
N HIS A 295 17.54 -5.86 8.09
CA HIS A 295 16.24 -6.52 8.10
C HIS A 295 15.95 -7.25 6.78
N ASN A 296 16.13 -6.57 5.65
CA ASN A 296 15.93 -7.17 4.33
C ASN A 296 16.90 -8.31 4.04
N ARG A 297 18.12 -8.28 4.60
CA ARG A 297 19.06 -9.41 4.51
C ARG A 297 18.58 -10.62 5.30
N VAL A 298 18.00 -10.42 6.48
CA VAL A 298 17.41 -11.50 7.28
C VAL A 298 16.18 -12.10 6.59
N TYR A 299 15.35 -11.25 5.98
CA TYR A 299 14.13 -11.64 5.27
C TYR A 299 14.33 -11.72 3.75
N CYS A 300 15.53 -12.09 3.28
CA CYS A 300 15.86 -12.14 1.86
C CYS A 300 14.95 -13.10 1.06
N ASN A 301 14.45 -14.14 1.70
CA ASN A 301 13.54 -15.14 1.11
C ASN A 301 12.06 -14.88 1.43
N CYS A 302 11.72 -13.80 2.14
CA CYS A 302 10.35 -13.47 2.57
C CYS A 302 9.97 -12.07 2.10
N ILE A 303 9.47 -11.99 0.87
CA ILE A 303 9.13 -10.73 0.19
C ILE A 303 8.13 -9.89 1.00
N GLN A 304 7.16 -10.54 1.64
CA GLN A 304 6.15 -9.88 2.49
C GLN A 304 6.74 -9.14 3.70
N LYS A 305 7.98 -9.49 4.11
CA LYS A 305 8.68 -8.84 5.21
C LYS A 305 9.77 -7.88 4.74
N GLN A 306 9.99 -7.71 3.44
CA GLN A 306 10.97 -6.76 2.94
C GLN A 306 10.45 -5.33 3.00
N ILE A 307 11.33 -4.41 3.40
CA ILE A 307 11.05 -2.97 3.48
C ILE A 307 11.70 -2.30 2.26
N ASN A 308 10.88 -1.88 1.31
CA ASN A 308 11.32 -1.30 0.04
C ASN A 308 10.83 0.15 -0.15
N ILE A 309 9.78 0.57 0.54
CA ILE A 309 9.24 1.93 0.50
C ILE A 309 9.24 2.51 1.91
N VAL A 310 10.00 3.56 2.11
CA VAL A 310 10.21 4.16 3.42
C VAL A 310 9.68 5.60 3.42
N ALA A 311 8.68 5.85 4.24
CA ALA A 311 8.18 7.20 4.51
C ALA A 311 9.06 7.84 5.59
N VAL A 312 9.74 8.95 5.25
CA VAL A 312 10.66 9.65 6.14
C VAL A 312 10.15 11.08 6.36
N PRO A 313 9.59 11.38 7.53
CA PRO A 313 9.29 12.74 7.94
C PRO A 313 10.54 13.61 8.07
N GLY A 314 10.37 14.94 8.15
CA GLY A 314 11.45 15.86 8.50
C GLY A 314 12.05 15.61 9.88
N LEU A 315 13.12 14.81 9.94
CA LEU A 315 13.81 14.43 11.18
C LEU A 315 14.41 15.67 11.87
N GLY A 316 14.13 15.86 13.17
CA GLY A 316 14.70 16.95 13.96
C GLY A 316 14.04 18.33 13.77
N THR A 317 12.87 18.40 13.13
CA THR A 317 12.19 19.68 12.81
C THR A 317 11.24 20.20 13.89
N SER A 318 10.98 19.42 14.95
CA SER A 318 9.93 19.69 15.95
C SER A 318 10.43 20.20 17.31
N LEU A 319 11.71 20.00 17.66
CA LEU A 319 12.28 20.45 18.95
C LEU A 319 13.76 20.86 18.79
N GLY A 320 14.12 22.10 19.17
CA GLY A 320 15.53 22.56 19.22
C GLY A 320 16.19 22.89 17.87
N SER A 321 15.37 23.00 16.83
CA SER A 321 15.58 23.43 15.43
C SER A 321 17.01 23.36 14.89
N VAL A 322 17.36 22.19 14.34
CA VAL A 322 18.29 22.14 13.21
C VAL A 322 17.68 23.00 12.09
N PRO A 323 18.43 23.94 11.48
CA PRO A 323 17.95 24.70 10.34
C PRO A 323 17.43 23.78 9.22
N ILE A 324 16.36 24.19 8.54
CA ILE A 324 15.73 23.38 7.47
C ILE A 324 16.75 22.95 6.41
N ASP A 325 17.63 23.86 6.00
CA ASP A 325 18.72 23.55 5.07
C ASP A 325 19.66 22.48 5.60
N GLU A 326 19.99 22.53 6.89
CA GLU A 326 20.89 21.57 7.52
C GLU A 326 20.23 20.19 7.68
N VAL A 327 18.92 20.14 7.93
CA VAL A 327 18.14 18.88 7.91
C VAL A 327 18.20 18.25 6.52
N ALA A 328 17.82 19.00 5.48
CA ALA A 328 17.79 18.50 4.10
C ALA A 328 19.18 18.07 3.62
N ARG A 329 20.22 18.86 3.91
CA ARG A 329 21.62 18.55 3.60
C ARG A 329 22.10 17.28 4.29
N GLN A 330 21.85 17.12 5.58
CA GLN A 330 22.27 15.92 6.31
C GLN A 330 21.53 14.65 5.85
N MET A 331 20.23 14.76 5.58
CA MET A 331 19.45 13.64 5.06
C MET A 331 19.92 13.25 3.65
N SER A 332 20.18 14.21 2.76
CA SER A 332 20.65 13.92 1.40
C SER A 332 22.04 13.29 1.41
N MET A 333 22.95 13.77 2.27
CA MET A 333 24.27 13.16 2.45
C MET A 333 24.20 11.73 2.99
N ALA A 334 23.32 11.45 3.96
CA ALA A 334 23.13 10.10 4.49
C ALA A 334 22.64 9.15 3.39
N TYR A 335 21.68 9.60 2.58
CA TYR A 335 21.18 8.80 1.46
C TYR A 335 22.25 8.61 0.37
N GLN A 336 22.93 9.67 -0.06
CA GLN A 336 24.04 9.60 -1.01
C GLN A 336 25.12 8.62 -0.57
N ASN A 337 25.58 8.73 0.67
CA ASN A 337 26.58 7.81 1.23
C ASN A 337 26.08 6.37 1.23
N PHE A 338 24.78 6.16 1.47
CA PHE A 338 24.18 4.83 1.44
C PHE A 338 24.21 4.27 0.02
N LEU A 339 23.84 5.07 -0.99
CA LEU A 339 23.91 4.68 -2.39
C LEU A 339 25.34 4.33 -2.83
N PHE A 340 26.33 5.18 -2.51
CA PHE A 340 27.74 4.96 -2.88
C PHE A 340 28.38 3.76 -2.16
N SER A 341 27.90 3.41 -0.97
CA SER A 341 28.43 2.29 -0.18
C SER A 341 27.92 0.92 -0.66
N LEU A 342 26.96 0.89 -1.59
CA LEU A 342 26.49 -0.35 -2.21
C LEU A 342 27.45 -0.71 -3.35
N CYS A 343 28.23 -1.79 -3.21
CA CYS A 343 29.03 -2.28 -4.33
C CYS A 343 28.11 -2.63 -5.52
N PRO A 344 28.51 -2.31 -6.77
CA PRO A 344 27.84 -2.87 -7.93
C PRO A 344 27.95 -4.40 -7.86
N PHE A 345 26.86 -5.09 -8.10
CA PHE A 345 26.81 -6.55 -8.15
C PHE A 345 27.71 -7.02 -9.31
N GLN A 346 28.97 -7.34 -9.04
CA GLN A 346 29.77 -8.09 -10.00
C GLN A 346 29.16 -9.49 -10.09
N ASN A 347 28.77 -9.90 -11.30
CA ASN A 347 28.32 -11.24 -11.67
C ASN A 347 29.42 -12.30 -11.42
N SER A 348 29.79 -12.54 -10.17
CA SER A 348 30.81 -13.53 -9.79
C SER A 348 30.30 -14.97 -9.89
N TYR A 349 29.01 -15.19 -10.17
CA TYR A 349 28.45 -16.53 -10.40
C TYR A 349 28.40 -16.95 -11.88
N GLN A 350 28.58 -16.04 -12.86
CA GLN A 350 28.64 -16.43 -14.28
C GLN A 350 30.06 -16.60 -14.82
N GLN A 351 31.08 -15.98 -14.21
CA GLN A 351 32.47 -16.21 -14.64
C GLN A 351 33.05 -17.56 -14.15
N GLN A 352 32.67 -18.05 -12.96
CA GLN A 352 33.17 -19.35 -12.48
C GLN A 352 32.60 -20.57 -13.22
N SER A 353 31.43 -20.44 -13.87
CA SER A 353 30.84 -21.54 -14.64
C SER A 353 31.38 -21.65 -16.07
N GLN A 354 31.90 -20.55 -16.63
CA GLN A 354 32.54 -20.57 -17.95
C GLN A 354 34.00 -21.06 -17.87
N ASP A 355 34.74 -20.72 -16.82
CA ASP A 355 36.13 -21.17 -16.67
C ASP A 355 36.26 -22.68 -16.36
N LEU A 356 35.22 -23.32 -15.80
CA LEU A 356 35.20 -24.77 -15.57
C LEU A 356 34.83 -25.60 -16.81
N LEU A 357 34.24 -24.99 -17.85
CA LEU A 357 33.87 -25.65 -19.10
C LEU A 357 34.89 -25.43 -20.23
N THR A 358 35.94 -24.65 -19.99
CA THR A 358 37.09 -24.48 -20.91
C THR A 358 38.33 -25.27 -20.50
N VAL A 359 38.27 -26.10 -19.46
CA VAL A 359 39.38 -26.95 -19.00
C VAL A 359 39.07 -28.46 -19.08
N PHE A 360 38.00 -28.88 -19.76
CA PHE A 360 37.79 -30.29 -20.11
C PHE A 360 37.32 -30.48 -21.54
#